data_AF-A0A4Q3N8D8-F1
#
_entry.id   AF-A0A4Q3N8D8-F1
#
_cell.length_a   1.000
_cell.length_b   1.000
_cell.length_c   1.000
_cell.angle_alpha   90.00
_cell.angle_beta   90.00
_cell.angle_gamma   90.00
#
_symmetry.space_group_name_H-M   'P 1'
#
loop_
_entity.id
_entity.type
_entity.pdbx_description
1 polymer ?
#
loop_
_entity_poly.entity_id
_entity_poly.type
_entity_poly.pdbx_seq_one_letter_code
_entity_poly.pdbx_strand_id
1 'polypeptide(L)' 'LDARLVIARLQAEMNRALSDPEVRRKFLTQGLEPRGGTPAEFQAFMDNETRRWTAVIRQAGIKAE' A
#
# COMPACT_ATOMS: atom_id res chain seq x y z
N LEU A 1 0.10 18.20 -18.02
CA LEU A 1 0.89 17.38 -17.08
C LEU A 1 0.71 15.93 -17.45
N ASP A 2 1.79 15.19 -17.68
CA ASP A 2 1.72 13.74 -17.97
C ASP A 2 1.56 12.97 -16.65
N ALA A 3 0.45 12.24 -16.51
CA ALA A 3 0.14 11.46 -15.32
C ALA A 3 1.23 10.42 -14.98
N ARG A 4 1.89 9.85 -15.99
CA ARG A 4 2.97 8.87 -15.77
C ARG A 4 4.18 9.50 -15.09
N LEU A 5 4.54 10.72 -15.50
CA LEU A 5 5.63 11.48 -14.88
C LEU A 5 5.30 11.86 -13.43
N VAL A 6 4.05 12.20 -13.16
CA VAL A 6 3.59 12.49 -11.78
C VAL A 6 3.68 11.24 -10.90
N ILE A 7 3.20 10.09 -11.40
CA ILE A 7 3.25 8.81 -10.67
C ILE A 7 4.70 8.41 -10.39
N ALA A 8 5.59 8.51 -11.39
CA ALA A 8 7.00 8.18 -11.23
C ALA A 8 7.68 9.04 -10.15
N ARG A 9 7.40 10.36 -10.16
CA ARG A 9 7.93 11.26 -9.14
C ARG A 9 7.40 10.93 -7.76
N LEU A 10 6.10 10.69 -7.61
CA LEU A 10 5.51 10.34 -6.31
C LEU A 10 6.07 9.02 -5.78
N GLN A 11 6.19 8.00 -6.62
CA GLN A 11 6.79 6.72 -6.22
C GLN A 11 8.22 6.89 -5.72
N ALA A 12 9.05 7.66 -6.42
CA ALA A 12 10.42 7.93 -6.00
C ALA A 12 10.49 8.65 -4.64
N GLU A 13 9.69 9.70 -4.44
CA GLU A 13 9.69 10.45 -3.18
C GLU A 13 9.09 9.64 -2.02
N MET A 14 8.05 8.83 -2.27
CA MET A 14 7.50 7.93 -1.26
C MET A 14 8.52 6.90 -0.80
N ASN A 15 9.28 6.30 -1.73
CA ASN A 15 10.33 5.35 -1.38
C ASN A 15 11.45 6.00 -0.58
N ARG A 16 11.84 7.23 -0.91
CA ARG A 16 12.82 8.00 -0.12
C ARG A 16 12.30 8.25 1.29
N ALA A 17 11.08 8.76 1.43
CA ALA A 17 10.48 9.03 2.73
C ALA A 17 10.35 7.77 3.59
N LEU A 18 9.92 6.63 3.03
CA LEU A 18 9.79 5.37 3.75
C LEU A 18 11.11 4.65 4.02
N SER A 19 12.22 5.13 3.42
CA SER A 19 13.57 4.66 3.71
C SER A 19 14.26 5.51 4.80
N ASP A 20 13.73 6.69 5.11
CA ASP A 20 14.24 7.53 6.18
C ASP A 20 14.08 6.84 7.56
N PRO A 21 15.16 6.67 8.34
CA PRO A 21 15.10 5.94 9.60
C PRO A 21 14.11 6.52 10.62
N GLU A 22 13.99 7.84 10.69
CA GLU A 22 13.10 8.52 11.64
C GLU A 22 11.64 8.35 11.22
N VAL A 23 11.35 8.43 9.93
CA VAL A 23 10.03 8.10 9.38
C VAL A 23 9.69 6.65 9.69
N ARG A 24 10.57 5.70 9.37
CA ARG A 24 10.36 4.26 9.64
C ARG A 24 10.09 4.02 11.12
N ARG A 25 10.88 4.63 12.01
CA ARG A 25 10.71 4.53 13.46
C ARG A 25 9.32 4.98 13.88
N LYS A 26 8.82 6.11 13.37
CA LYS A 26 7.47 6.63 13.69
C LYS A 26 6.35 5.68 13.26
N PHE A 27 6.47 5.04 12.10
CA PHE A 27 5.50 4.02 11.65
C PHE A 27 5.54 2.79 12.56
N LEU A 28 6.75 2.28 12.84
CA LEU A 28 6.92 1.10 13.69
C LEU A 28 6.39 1.34 15.12
N THR A 29 6.58 2.53 15.69
CA THR A 29 6.02 2.88 17.01
C THR A 29 4.50 2.90 17.04
N GLN A 30 3.84 3.04 15.89
CA GLN A 30 2.38 2.98 15.74
C GLN A 30 1.89 1.56 15.39
N GLY A 31 2.78 0.56 15.37
CA GLY A 31 2.45 -0.81 14.98
C GLY A 31 2.29 -1.00 13.47
N LEU A 32 2.77 -0.04 12.66
CA LEU A 32 2.72 -0.10 11.21
C LEU A 32 4.04 -0.59 10.62
N GLU A 33 3.97 -1.41 9.57
CA GLU A 33 5.14 -1.85 8.80
C GLU A 33 5.23 -1.04 7.49
N PRO A 34 6.12 -0.03 7.40
CA PRO A 34 6.24 0.78 6.20
C PRO A 34 6.90 -0.01 5.07
N ARG A 35 6.19 -0.16 3.95
CA ARG A 35 6.68 -0.76 2.71
C ARG A 35 6.65 0.25 1.57
N GLY A 36 7.79 0.45 0.94
CA GLY A 36 7.89 1.08 -0.37
C GLY A 36 7.63 0.07 -1.49
N GLY A 37 7.92 0.48 -2.73
CA GLY A 37 7.85 -0.40 -3.89
C GLY A 37 7.63 0.37 -5.19
N THR A 38 7.09 -0.34 -6.17
CA THR A 38 6.69 0.16 -7.49
C THR A 38 5.18 0.26 -7.59
N PRO A 39 4.64 1.04 -8.55
CA PRO A 39 3.20 1.09 -8.77
C PRO A 39 2.60 -0.27 -9.14
N ALA A 40 3.37 -1.11 -9.84
CA ALA A 40 2.94 -2.46 -10.23
C ALA A 40 2.84 -3.40 -9.02
N GLU A 41 3.80 -3.34 -8.09
CA GLU A 41 3.72 -4.10 -6.83
C GLU A 41 2.55 -3.66 -5.97
N PHE A 42 2.27 -2.35 -5.91
CA PHE A 42 1.10 -1.84 -5.21
C PHE A 42 -0.22 -2.34 -5.83
N GLN A 43 -0.33 -2.33 -7.17
CA GLN A 43 -1.49 -2.89 -7.87
C GLN A 43 -1.67 -4.39 -7.54
N ALA A 44 -0.59 -5.17 -7.63
CA ALA A 44 -0.64 -6.60 -7.33
C ALA A 44 -1.06 -6.89 -5.88
N PHE A 45 -0.60 -6.08 -4.92
CA PHE A 45 -1.01 -6.16 -3.52
C PHE A 45 -2.51 -5.90 -3.37
N MET A 46 -3.03 -4.81 -3.94
CA MET A 46 -4.45 -4.46 -3.86
C MET A 46 -5.35 -5.53 -4.48
N ASP A 47 -4.94 -6.09 -5.62
CA ASP A 47 -5.68 -7.18 -6.27
C ASP A 47 -5.72 -8.43 -5.39
N ASN A 48 -4.60 -8.76 -4.73
CA ASN A 48 -4.52 -9.89 -3.81
C ASN A 48 -5.38 -9.69 -2.56
N GLU A 49 -5.28 -8.52 -1.93
CA GLU A 49 -6.08 -8.17 -0.76
C GLU A 49 -7.58 -8.21 -1.09
N THR A 50 -7.97 -7.64 -2.23
CA THR A 50 -9.36 -7.66 -2.70
C THR A 50 -9.86 -9.09 -2.84
N ARG A 51 -9.09 -9.98 -3.51
CA ARG A 51 -9.47 -11.39 -3.65
C ARG A 51 -9.59 -12.10 -2.30
N ARG A 52 -8.59 -11.93 -1.43
CA ARG A 52 -8.56 -12.55 -0.10
C ARG A 52 -9.77 -12.15 0.72
N TRP A 53 -10.02 -10.85 0.86
CA TRP A 53 -11.10 -10.36 1.70
C TRP A 53 -12.48 -10.62 1.09
N THR A 54 -12.61 -10.61 -0.24
CA THR A 54 -13.84 -11.06 -0.91
C THR A 54 -14.19 -12.50 -0.53
N ALA A 55 -13.19 -13.40 -0.51
CA ALA A 55 -13.42 -14.78 -0.11
C ALA A 55 -13.84 -14.89 1.37
N VAL A 56 -13.14 -14.18 2.26
CA VAL A 56 -13.47 -14.15 3.70
C VAL A 56 -14.89 -13.64 3.95
N ILE A 57 -15.28 -12.52 3.33
CA ILE A 57 -16.61 -11.91 3.48
C ILE A 57 -17.70 -12.90 3.06
N ARG A 58 -17.52 -13.56 1.91
CA ARG A 58 -18.47 -14.56 1.40
C ARG A 58 -18.57 -15.77 2.33
N GLN A 59 -17.43 -16.28 2.80
CA GLN A 59 -17.39 -17.44 3.70
C GLN A 59 -18.04 -17.13 5.05
N ALA A 60 -17.86 -15.92 5.57
CA ALA A 60 -18.42 -15.49 6.84
C ALA A 60 -19.89 -15.01 6.74
N GLY A 61 -20.47 -14.93 5.53
CA GLY A 61 -21.83 -14.43 5.33
C GLY A 61 -22.03 -12.96 5.69
N ILE A 62 -20.95 -12.17 5.70
CA ILE A 62 -20.97 -10.74 6.06
C ILE A 62 -21.64 -9.96 4.93
N LYS A 63 -22.56 -9.06 5.28
CA LYS A 63 -23.25 -8.16 4.35
C LYS A 63 -22.97 -6.71 4.74
N ALA A 64 -22.84 -5.84 3.75
CA ALA A 64 -22.85 -4.40 3.98
C ALA A 64 -24.27 -3.97 4.39
N GLU A 65 -24.35 -2.95 5.24
CA GLU A 65 -25.60 -2.31 5.67
C GLU A 65 -26.20 -1.44 4.55
#